data_AF-A0A1C4Y9T0-F1
#
_entry.id   AF-A0A1C4Y9T0-F1
#
_cell.length_a   1.000
_cell.length_b   1.000
_cell.length_c   1.000
_cell.angle_alpha   90.00
_cell.angle_beta   90.00
_cell.angle_gamma   90.00
#
_symmetry.space_group_name_H-M   'P 1'
#
loop_
_entity.id
_entity.type
_entity.pdbx_description
1 polymer ?
#
loop_
_entity_poly.entity_id
_entity_poly.type
_entity_poly.pdbx_seq_one_letter_code
_entity_poly.pdbx_strand_id
1 'polypeptide(L)'
;MTDSVEASGSGCTSSWVLTANVRPLVESLAALIDYEADDWDRDAIEAGLSRTDAEDPQGWYDYPLIGTATLRLELANDRGSIVTMVQVHHPPDQLLTGRIETIMSMLARYQVIA
;
A
#
# COMPACT_ATOMS: atom_id res chain seq x y z
N MET A 1 17.70 11.02 -34.77
CA MET A 1 16.85 9.83 -34.59
C MET A 1 17.64 8.85 -33.75
N THR A 2 17.43 8.93 -32.44
CA THR A 2 17.79 7.91 -31.46
C THR A 2 16.81 8.11 -30.33
N ASP A 3 15.92 7.13 -30.17
CA ASP A 3 14.92 7.04 -29.13
C ASP A 3 15.53 7.31 -27.76
N SER A 4 15.07 8.38 -27.11
CA SER A 4 15.11 8.46 -25.66
C SER A 4 14.04 7.49 -25.17
N VAL A 5 14.45 6.29 -24.78
CA VAL A 5 13.63 5.42 -23.95
C VAL A 5 13.39 6.19 -22.65
N GLU A 6 12.22 6.83 -22.54
CA GLU A 6 11.71 7.30 -21.26
C GLU A 6 11.65 6.06 -20.37
N ALA A 7 12.58 5.97 -19.41
CA ALA A 7 12.43 5.02 -18.32
C ALA A 7 11.05 5.30 -17.72
N SER A 8 10.12 4.37 -17.91
CA SER A 8 8.81 4.39 -17.28
C SER A 8 9.05 4.38 -15.78
N GLY A 9 9.18 5.56 -15.17
CA GLY A 9 9.60 5.66 -13.78
C GLY A 9 8.50 5.11 -12.90
N SER A 10 8.69 3.99 -12.20
CA SER A 10 7.78 3.63 -11.13
C SER A 10 8.04 4.55 -9.94
N GLY A 11 7.00 5.23 -9.44
CA GLY A 11 7.02 5.87 -8.15
C GLY A 11 6.92 4.83 -7.02
N CYS A 12 7.51 5.14 -5.88
CA CYS A 12 7.31 4.36 -4.65
C CYS A 12 7.14 5.34 -3.48
N THR A 13 6.05 5.18 -2.75
CA THR A 13 5.80 5.89 -1.49
C THR A 13 5.88 4.90 -0.35
N SER A 14 6.77 5.17 0.62
CA SER A 14 6.96 4.31 1.79
C SER A 14 6.65 5.06 3.09
N SER A 15 6.00 4.36 4.02
CA SER A 15 5.71 4.88 5.36
C SER A 15 5.27 3.71 6.27
N TRP A 16 4.63 4.03 7.39
CA TRP A 16 3.93 3.09 8.24
C TRP A 16 2.50 3.56 8.47
N VAL A 17 1.61 2.62 8.77
CA VAL A 17 0.26 2.91 9.27
C VAL A 17 0.04 2.14 10.58
N LEU A 18 -0.96 2.54 11.37
CA LEU A 18 -1.39 1.68 12.48
C LEU A 18 -1.87 0.34 11.92
N THR A 19 -1.51 -0.79 12.54
CA THR A 19 -1.90 -2.12 12.05
C THR A 19 -3.43 -2.27 11.96
N ALA A 20 -4.16 -1.68 12.91
CA ALA A 20 -5.62 -1.62 12.88
C ALA A 20 -6.19 -0.88 11.65
N ASN A 21 -5.37 -0.05 11.00
CA ASN A 21 -5.75 0.73 9.81
C ASN A 21 -5.35 0.07 8.49
N VAL A 22 -4.79 -1.15 8.47
CA VAL A 22 -4.43 -1.81 7.20
C VAL A 22 -5.65 -1.99 6.30
N ARG A 23 -6.79 -2.39 6.86
CA ARG A 23 -8.04 -2.48 6.09
C ARG A 23 -8.49 -1.10 5.55
N PRO A 24 -8.65 -0.05 6.37
CA PRO A 24 -8.91 1.30 5.88
C PRO A 24 -7.93 1.80 4.82
N LEU A 25 -6.65 1.44 4.92
CA LEU A 25 -5.63 1.78 3.92
C LEU A 25 -5.95 1.14 2.58
N VAL A 26 -6.17 -0.18 2.55
CA VAL A 26 -6.48 -0.91 1.32
C VAL A 26 -7.75 -0.36 0.68
N GLU A 27 -8.81 -0.14 1.47
CA GLU A 27 -10.08 0.39 0.98
C GLU A 27 -9.92 1.82 0.42
N SER A 28 -9.12 2.67 1.08
CA SER A 28 -8.84 4.04 0.60
C SER A 28 -8.03 4.04 -0.69
N LEU A 29 -7.02 3.17 -0.79
CA LEU A 29 -6.20 3.03 -2.00
C LEU A 29 -7.02 2.42 -3.14
N ALA A 30 -7.87 1.43 -2.86
CA ALA A 30 -8.78 0.83 -3.82
C ALA A 30 -9.74 1.88 -4.39
N ALA A 31 -10.41 2.65 -3.52
CA ALA A 31 -11.30 3.74 -3.93
C ALA A 31 -10.57 4.83 -4.74
N LEU A 32 -9.31 5.14 -4.40
CA LEU A 32 -8.50 6.11 -5.12
C LEU A 32 -8.28 5.72 -6.58
N ILE A 33 -8.19 4.42 -6.89
CA ILE A 33 -7.94 3.90 -8.24
C ILE A 33 -9.17 3.24 -8.87
N ASP A 34 -10.36 3.32 -8.27
CA ASP A 34 -11.56 2.64 -8.76
C ASP A 34 -11.40 1.11 -8.83
N TYR A 35 -10.71 0.53 -7.86
CA TYR A 35 -10.64 -0.92 -7.64
C TYR A 35 -11.78 -1.37 -6.73
N GLU A 36 -12.53 -2.39 -7.15
CA GLU A 36 -13.62 -2.98 -6.37
C GLU A 36 -13.08 -4.04 -5.41
N ALA A 37 -12.58 -3.62 -4.25
CA ALA A 37 -12.14 -4.55 -3.21
C ALA A 37 -13.35 -5.26 -2.56
N ASP A 38 -13.32 -6.59 -2.55
CA ASP A 38 -14.35 -7.43 -1.95
C ASP A 38 -13.88 -8.07 -0.61
N ASP A 39 -14.70 -8.98 -0.07
CA ASP A 39 -14.37 -9.68 1.17
C ASP A 39 -13.19 -10.65 1.03
N TRP A 40 -12.96 -11.19 -0.17
CA TRP A 40 -11.85 -12.12 -0.42
C TRP A 40 -10.52 -11.38 -0.49
N ASP A 41 -10.50 -10.17 -1.05
CA ASP A 41 -9.33 -9.29 -1.00
C ASP A 41 -8.92 -8.99 0.45
N ARG A 42 -9.91 -8.71 1.30
CA ARG A 42 -9.70 -8.41 2.72
C ARG A 42 -9.11 -9.61 3.45
N ASP A 43 -9.71 -10.79 3.27
CA ASP A 43 -9.24 -12.03 3.88
C ASP A 43 -7.82 -12.39 3.42
N ALA A 44 -7.51 -12.19 2.13
CA ALA A 44 -6.19 -12.46 1.57
C ALA A 44 -5.12 -11.57 2.22
N ILE A 45 -5.39 -10.28 2.39
CA ILE A 45 -4.46 -9.32 2.99
C ILE A 45 -4.27 -9.61 4.48
N GLU A 46 -5.34 -9.88 5.23
CA GLU A 46 -5.24 -10.23 6.65
C GLU A 46 -4.41 -11.52 6.85
N ALA A 47 -4.72 -12.56 6.07
CA ALA A 47 -4.00 -13.82 6.12
C ALA A 47 -2.53 -13.66 5.70
N GLY A 48 -2.28 -12.88 4.64
CA GLY A 48 -0.94 -12.55 4.15
C GLY A 48 -0.10 -11.85 5.22
N LEU A 49 -0.67 -10.81 5.82
CA LEU A 49 -0.01 -9.97 6.81
C LEU A 49 0.34 -10.71 8.10
N SER A 50 -0.49 -11.67 8.53
CA SER A 50 -0.28 -12.43 9.78
C SER A 50 1.09 -13.14 9.89
N ARG A 51 1.75 -13.39 8.76
CA ARG A 51 3.03 -14.11 8.67
C ARG A 51 4.24 -13.20 8.41
N THR A 52 4.01 -11.89 8.32
CA THR A 52 5.04 -10.92 7.93
C THR A 52 5.95 -10.51 9.08
N ASP A 53 7.11 -9.97 8.72
CA ASP A 53 8.07 -9.34 9.61
C ASP A 53 8.86 -8.30 8.82
N ALA A 54 8.77 -7.02 9.21
CA ALA A 54 9.44 -5.93 8.53
C ALA A 54 10.98 -6.01 8.63
N GLU A 55 11.51 -6.71 9.65
CA GLU A 55 12.95 -6.92 9.80
C GLU A 55 13.48 -8.05 8.90
N ASP A 56 12.61 -8.91 8.37
CA ASP A 56 12.96 -9.96 7.43
C ASP A 56 12.82 -9.46 5.97
N PRO A 57 13.89 -9.42 5.16
CA PRO A 57 13.81 -9.04 3.76
C PRO A 57 12.86 -9.91 2.91
N GLN A 58 12.56 -11.14 3.35
CA GLN A 58 11.56 -12.03 2.73
C GLN A 58 10.22 -12.02 3.46
N GLY A 59 10.10 -11.23 4.54
CA GLY A 59 8.94 -11.15 5.41
C GLY A 59 7.87 -10.17 4.94
N TRP A 60 7.92 -9.69 3.69
CA TRP A 60 6.95 -8.75 3.13
C TRP A 60 5.88 -9.49 2.33
N TYR A 61 4.63 -9.08 2.53
CA TYR A 61 3.49 -9.56 1.76
C TYR A 61 3.19 -8.60 0.61
N ASP A 62 3.11 -9.15 -0.60
CA ASP A 62 2.85 -8.40 -1.82
C ASP A 62 1.38 -8.58 -2.25
N TYR A 63 0.71 -7.46 -2.56
CA TYR A 63 -0.67 -7.45 -3.04
C TYR A 63 -0.91 -6.41 -4.15
N PRO A 64 -1.36 -6.81 -5.34
CA PRO A 64 -1.70 -5.87 -6.40
C PRO A 64 -3.14 -5.34 -6.25
N LEU A 65 -3.33 -4.04 -6.45
CA LEU A 65 -4.64 -3.42 -6.70
C LEU A 65 -4.67 -2.93 -8.15
N ILE A 66 -5.65 -3.39 -8.93
CA ILE A 66 -5.67 -3.17 -10.39
C ILE A 66 -6.97 -2.44 -10.78
N GLY A 67 -6.91 -1.11 -10.81
CA GLY A 67 -8.02 -0.26 -11.25
C GLY A 67 -7.61 0.64 -12.42
N THR A 68 -8.01 1.91 -12.37
CA THR A 68 -7.57 2.97 -13.30
C THR A 68 -6.05 3.20 -13.31
N ALA A 69 -5.37 2.82 -12.22
CA ALA A 69 -3.92 2.66 -12.14
C ALA A 69 -3.61 1.34 -11.42
N THR A 70 -2.42 0.77 -11.68
CA THR A 70 -1.92 -0.38 -10.89
C THR A 70 -1.14 0.13 -9.70
N LEU A 71 -1.57 -0.27 -8.49
CA LEU A 71 -0.80 -0.13 -7.27
C LEU A 71 -0.28 -1.51 -6.86
N ARG A 72 0.98 -1.59 -6.44
CA ARG A 72 1.53 -2.79 -5.80
C ARG A 72 1.86 -2.45 -4.36
N LEU A 73 1.19 -3.13 -3.44
CA LEU A 73 1.37 -2.95 -2.01
C LEU A 73 2.37 -3.97 -1.50
N GLU A 74 3.42 -3.51 -0.84
CA GLU A 74 4.25 -4.37 0.01
C GLU A 74 3.96 -4.01 1.47
N LEU A 75 3.54 -5.00 2.26
CA LEU A 75 3.10 -4.84 3.64
C LEU A 75 3.90 -5.75 4.56
N ALA A 76 4.37 -5.23 5.69
CA ALA A 76 5.01 -6.04 6.71
C ALA A 76 4.74 -5.52 8.13
N ASN A 77 4.37 -6.41 9.05
CA ASN A 77 4.22 -6.05 10.46
C ASN A 77 5.58 -5.77 11.10
N ASP A 78 5.65 -4.70 11.87
CA ASP A 78 6.77 -4.44 12.77
C ASP A 78 6.54 -5.19 14.09
N ARG A 79 7.30 -6.26 14.33
CA ARG A 79 7.03 -7.20 15.43
C ARG A 79 7.20 -6.53 16.80
N GLY A 80 6.15 -6.64 17.62
CA GLY A 80 6.11 -6.00 18.94
C GLY A 80 5.67 -4.53 18.92
N SER A 81 5.33 -4.01 17.73
CA SER A 81 4.76 -2.68 17.54
C SER A 81 3.26 -2.75 17.22
N ILE A 82 2.63 -1.59 17.09
CA ILE A 82 1.24 -1.43 16.64
C ILE A 82 1.14 -0.90 15.21
N VAL A 83 2.24 -1.00 14.46
CA VAL A 83 2.34 -0.46 13.11
C VAL A 83 2.65 -1.55 12.09
N THR A 84 2.21 -1.29 10.87
CA THR A 84 2.54 -2.06 9.68
C THR A 84 3.32 -1.14 8.75
N MET A 85 4.50 -1.59 8.32
CA MET A 85 5.30 -0.94 7.30
C MET A 85 4.63 -1.15 5.94
N VAL A 86 4.62 -0.09 5.13
CA VAL A 86 3.91 -0.07 3.85
C VAL A 86 4.80 0.55 2.78
N GLN A 87 4.88 -0.12 1.64
CA GLN A 87 5.39 0.44 0.40
C GLN A 87 4.28 0.36 -0.66
N VAL A 88 4.06 1.47 -1.35
CA VAL A 88 3.09 1.55 -2.45
C VAL A 88 3.84 1.92 -3.71
N HIS A 89 3.98 0.95 -4.61
CA HIS A 89 4.52 1.20 -5.95
C HIS A 89 3.39 1.64 -6.88
N HIS A 90 3.64 2.69 -7.66
CA HIS A 90 2.62 3.30 -8.51
C HIS A 90 3.25 3.95 -9.76
N PRO A 91 2.48 4.29 -10.81
CA PRO A 91 2.99 5.05 -11.97
C PRO A 91 3.56 6.43 -11.59
N PRO A 92 4.43 7.05 -12.39
CA PRO A 92 5.05 8.34 -12.06
C PRO A 92 4.05 9.49 -12.26
N ASP A 93 3.17 9.68 -11.28
CA ASP A 93 2.16 10.73 -11.27
C ASP A 93 2.21 11.48 -9.92
N GLN A 94 2.57 12.76 -9.96
CA GLN A 94 2.71 13.60 -8.77
C GLN A 94 1.39 13.77 -8.00
N LEU A 95 0.26 13.85 -8.70
CA LEU A 95 -1.05 13.96 -8.05
C LEU A 95 -1.39 12.66 -7.33
N LEU A 96 -1.11 11.51 -7.97
CA LEU A 96 -1.31 10.20 -7.35
C LEU A 96 -0.40 10.02 -6.13
N THR A 97 0.89 10.37 -6.24
CA THR A 97 1.84 10.35 -5.11
C THR A 97 1.32 11.15 -3.94
N GLY A 98 0.94 12.42 -4.14
CA GLY A 98 0.48 13.27 -3.05
C GLY A 98 -0.80 12.74 -2.38
N ARG A 99 -1.68 12.07 -3.14
CA ARG A 99 -2.88 11.42 -2.58
C ARG A 99 -2.52 10.19 -1.74
N ILE A 100 -1.63 9.33 -2.23
CA ILE A 100 -1.14 8.15 -1.49
C ILE A 100 -0.45 8.59 -0.19
N GLU A 101 0.47 9.55 -0.27
CA GLU A 101 1.15 10.12 0.89
C GLU A 101 0.18 10.68 1.92
N THR A 102 -0.87 11.38 1.47
CA THR A 102 -1.89 11.95 2.35
C THR A 102 -2.66 10.85 3.09
N ILE A 103 -3.12 9.82 2.37
CA ILE A 103 -3.83 8.67 2.97
C ILE A 103 -2.95 7.99 4.03
N MET A 104 -1.71 7.65 3.68
CA MET A 104 -0.78 6.99 4.61
C MET A 104 -0.49 7.87 5.83
N SER A 105 -0.26 9.17 5.61
CA SER A 105 -0.03 10.16 6.67
C SER A 105 -1.20 10.26 7.66
N MET A 106 -2.45 10.21 7.18
CA MET A 106 -3.64 10.19 8.04
C MET A 106 -3.73 8.90 8.85
N LEU A 107 -3.56 7.74 8.20
CA LEU A 107 -3.70 6.42 8.82
C LEU A 107 -2.50 6.02 9.70
N ALA A 108 -1.39 6.75 9.60
CA ALA A 108 -0.27 6.68 10.55
C ALA A 108 -0.59 7.35 11.90
N ARG A 109 -1.51 8.33 11.90
CA ARG A 109 -1.77 9.20 13.07
C ARG A 109 -3.10 8.95 13.74
N TYR A 110 -4.13 8.65 12.94
CA TYR A 110 -5.50 8.51 13.41
C TYR A 110 -5.99 7.09 13.19
N GLN A 111 -6.40 6.44 14.26
CA GLN A 111 -7.05 5.14 14.16
C GLN A 111 -8.48 5.32 13.66
N VAL A 112 -8.84 4.60 12.61
CA VAL A 112 -10.22 4.52 12.12
C VAL A 112 -10.97 3.52 13.00
N ILE A 113 -12.11 3.94 13.53
CA ILE A 113 -13.03 3.09 14.30
C ILE A 113 -14.24 2.87 13.40
N ALA A 114 -14.37 1.66 12.85
CA ALA A 114 -15.46 1.23 12.00
C ALA A 114 -16.33 0.20 12.74
#